data_AF-A0A2V9CW26-F1
#
_entry.id   AF-A0A2V9CW26-F1
#
_cell.length_a   1.000
_cell.length_b   1.000
_cell.length_c   1.000
_cell.angle_alpha   90.00
_cell.angle_beta   90.00
_cell.angle_gamma   90.00
#
_symmetry.space_group_name_H-M   'P 1'
#
loop_
_entity.id
_entity.type
_entity.pdbx_description
1 polymer ?
#
loop_
_entity_poly.entity_id
_entity_poly.type
_entity_poly.pdbx_seq_one_letter_code
_entity_poly.pdbx_strand_id
1 'polypeptide(L)'
;MEKVKRELERYEHPLFDFDARAASGGIQIEIRFKPAGVDVHTYYFLLQPREIEHSQFPWSFQRQLYDCLHDYVIEMFIRNPQRRDA
;
A
#
# COMPACT_ATOMS: atom_id res chain seq x y z
N MET A 1 7.41 -5.21 -14.10
CA MET A 1 7.93 -4.26 -13.09
C MET A 1 7.73 -2.82 -13.54
N GLU A 2 8.20 -2.45 -14.73
CA GLU A 2 8.17 -1.06 -15.20
C GLU A 2 6.77 -0.43 -15.24
N LYS A 3 5.74 -1.17 -15.71
CA LYS A 3 4.35 -0.70 -15.71
C LYS A 3 3.86 -0.30 -14.31
N VAL A 4 4.21 -1.09 -13.30
CA VAL A 4 3.83 -0.83 -11.91
C VAL A 4 4.59 0.37 -11.35
N LYS A 5 5.90 0.50 -11.62
CA LYS A 5 6.67 1.67 -11.20
C LYS A 5 6.14 2.97 -11.78
N ARG A 6 5.87 2.99 -13.10
CA ARG A 6 5.27 4.15 -13.78
C ARG A 6 3.91 4.54 -13.21
N GLU A 7 3.11 3.55 -12.83
CA GLU A 7 1.83 3.83 -12.18
C GLU A 7 2.04 4.37 -10.75
N LEU A 8 2.97 3.78 -9.99
CA LEU A 8 3.31 4.19 -8.62
C LEU A 8 3.85 5.62 -8.54
N GLU A 9 4.67 6.02 -9.52
CA GLU A 9 5.23 7.38 -9.66
C GLU A 9 4.16 8.47 -9.79
N ARG A 10 2.91 8.11 -10.10
CA ARG A 10 1.78 9.05 -10.16
C ARG A 10 1.22 9.40 -8.78
N TYR A 11 1.66 8.71 -7.74
CA TYR A 11 1.17 8.88 -6.37
C TYR A 11 2.25 9.54 -5.52
N GLU A 12 1.93 10.73 -5.02
CA GLU A 12 2.71 11.42 -4.00
C GLU A 12 1.84 11.60 -2.77
N HIS A 13 2.37 11.28 -1.58
CA HIS A 13 1.65 11.45 -0.34
C HIS A 13 2.54 12.12 0.73
N PRO A 14 2.05 13.10 1.50
CA PRO A 14 2.85 13.79 2.51
C PRO A 14 3.30 12.88 3.66
N LEU A 15 2.54 11.83 3.96
CA LEU A 15 2.80 10.91 5.09
C LEU A 15 3.34 9.54 4.68
N PHE A 16 3.25 9.16 3.40
CA PHE A 16 3.58 7.81 2.94
C PHE A 16 4.56 7.84 1.78
N ASP A 17 5.52 6.93 1.83
CA ASP A 17 6.37 6.54 0.71
C ASP A 17 5.90 5.23 0.13
N PHE A 18 5.91 5.14 -1.19
CA PHE A 18 5.53 3.96 -1.93
C PHE A 18 6.74 3.40 -2.67
N ASP A 19 6.98 2.10 -2.56
CA ASP A 19 8.01 1.39 -3.32
C ASP A 19 7.45 0.10 -3.93
N ALA A 20 8.13 -0.44 -4.93
CA ALA A 20 7.76 -1.67 -5.61
C ALA A 20 8.97 -2.58 -5.81
N ARG A 21 8.91 -3.79 -5.25
CA ARG A 21 9.94 -4.82 -5.40
C ARG A 21 9.41 -6.07 -6.11
N ALA A 22 10.28 -6.76 -6.81
CA ALA A 22 9.97 -8.08 -7.34
C ALA A 22 9.82 -9.08 -6.18
N ALA A 23 8.78 -9.91 -6.22
CA ALA A 23 8.51 -10.93 -5.22
C ALA A 23 8.09 -12.24 -5.88
N SER A 24 8.10 -13.35 -5.14
CA SER A 24 7.61 -14.62 -5.66
C SER A 24 6.13 -14.50 -6.01
N GLY A 25 5.79 -14.69 -7.28
CA GLY A 25 4.41 -14.65 -7.76
C GLY A 25 3.89 -13.26 -8.17
N GLY A 26 4.74 -12.22 -8.23
CA GLY A 26 4.32 -10.92 -8.73
C GLY A 26 5.22 -9.74 -8.34
N ILE A 27 4.60 -8.59 -8.13
CA ILE A 27 5.26 -7.37 -7.68
C ILE A 27 4.66 -6.99 -6.34
N GLN A 28 5.50 -6.87 -5.32
CA GLN A 28 5.07 -6.40 -4.02
C GLN A 28 5.21 -4.90 -3.95
N ILE A 29 4.14 -4.25 -3.50
CA ILE A 29 4.13 -2.83 -3.15
C ILE A 29 4.43 -2.70 -1.67
N GLU A 30 5.27 -1.73 -1.32
CA GLU A 30 5.61 -1.37 0.05
C GLU A 30 5.07 0.03 0.34
N ILE A 31 4.38 0.20 1.46
CA ILE A 31 3.88 1.49 1.94
C ILE A 31 4.55 1.78 3.28
N ARG A 32 5.34 2.85 3.33
CA ARG A 32 6.12 3.25 4.51
C ARG A 32 5.67 4.60 5.03
N PHE A 33 5.50 4.72 6.34
CA PHE A 33 5.20 6.01 6.97
C PHE A 33 6.48 6.86 7.07
N LYS A 34 6.41 8.10 6.59
CA LYS A 34 7.55 9.02 6.48
C LYS A 34 8.04 9.58 7.82
N PRO A 35 7.16 10.07 8.72
CA PRO A 35 7.61 10.74 9.93
C PRO A 35 8.48 9.85 10.83
N ALA A 36 9.70 10.31 11.07
CA ALA A 36 10.63 9.64 11.97
C ALA A 36 10.15 9.70 13.42
N GLY A 37 10.46 8.65 14.19
CA GLY A 37 10.13 8.58 15.63
C GLY A 37 8.78 7.92 15.94
N VAL A 38 8.03 7.47 14.93
CA VAL A 38 6.85 6.63 15.10
C VAL A 38 7.17 5.26 14.53
N ASP A 39 7.26 4.24 15.39
CA ASP A 39 7.44 2.86 14.95
C ASP A 39 6.08 2.29 14.51
N VAL A 40 5.79 2.45 13.22
CA VAL A 40 4.61 1.89 12.58
C VAL A 40 5.02 0.86 11.54
N HIS A 41 4.21 -0.19 11.43
CA HIS A 41 4.47 -1.29 10.51
C HIS A 41 4.55 -0.79 9.06
N THR A 42 5.41 -1.41 8.26
CA THR A 42 5.39 -1.22 6.80
C THR A 42 4.31 -2.11 6.23
N TYR A 43 3.40 -1.54 5.44
CA TYR A 43 2.33 -2.32 4.82
C TYR A 43 2.79 -2.87 3.48
N TYR A 44 2.32 -4.07 3.15
CA TYR A 44 2.67 -4.73 1.90
C TYR A 44 1.45 -5.33 1.23
N PHE A 45 1.36 -5.22 -0.09
CA PHE A 45 0.43 -6.03 -0.88
C PHE A 45 1.08 -6.55 -2.15
N LEU A 46 0.61 -7.69 -2.63
CA LEU A 46 1.15 -8.37 -3.82
C LEU A 46 0.22 -8.14 -5.00
N LEU A 47 0.77 -7.59 -6.08
CA LEU A 47 0.14 -7.55 -7.40
C LEU A 47 0.55 -8.77 -8.20
N GLN A 48 -0.42 -9.56 -8.63
CA GLN A 48 -0.20 -10.71 -9.48
C GLN A 48 -0.07 -10.28 -10.96
N PRO A 49 0.71 -11.01 -11.79
CA PRO A 49 0.91 -10.67 -13.20
C PRO A 49 -0.40 -10.45 -13.97
N ARG A 50 -1.40 -11.30 -13.73
CA ARG A 50 -2.73 -11.20 -14.36
C ARG A 50 -3.46 -9.88 -14.06
N GLU A 51 -3.26 -9.32 -12.87
CA GLU A 51 -3.87 -8.05 -12.47
C GLU A 51 -3.17 -6.88 -13.16
N ILE A 52 -1.84 -6.98 -13.29
CA ILE A 52 -0.99 -5.99 -13.97
C ILE A 52 -1.28 -5.96 -15.48
N GLU A 53 -1.53 -7.10 -16.09
CA GLU A 53 -1.82 -7.24 -17.52
C GLU A 53 -3.25 -6.81 -17.88
N HIS A 54 -4.15 -6.73 -16.90
CA HIS A 54 -5.54 -6.35 -17.11
C HIS A 54 -5.69 -4.91 -17.64
N SER A 55 -6.68 -4.68 -18.50
CA SER A 55 -6.94 -3.35 -19.10
C SER A 55 -7.34 -2.31 -18.07
N GLN A 56 -8.02 -2.73 -17.00
CA GLN A 56 -8.43 -1.86 -15.89
C GLN A 56 -7.36 -1.72 -14.79
N PHE A 57 -6.13 -2.19 -15.03
CA PHE A 57 -5.05 -2.17 -14.04
C PHE A 57 -4.91 -0.82 -13.31
N PRO A 58 -4.89 0.36 -13.97
CA PRO A 58 -4.73 1.63 -13.26
C PRO A 58 -5.85 1.88 -12.24
N TRP A 59 -7.10 1.55 -12.59
CA TRP A 59 -8.24 1.73 -11.71
C TRP A 59 -8.24 0.74 -10.55
N SER A 60 -7.97 -0.54 -10.82
CA SER A 60 -7.90 -1.56 -9.77
C SER A 60 -6.72 -1.32 -8.83
N PHE A 61 -5.58 -0.89 -9.38
CA PHE A 61 -4.40 -0.50 -8.61
C PHE A 61 -4.70 0.69 -7.69
N GLN A 62 -5.31 1.76 -8.24
CA GLN A 62 -5.69 2.92 -7.44
C GLN A 62 -6.62 2.55 -6.30
N ARG A 63 -7.65 1.76 -6.59
CA ARG A 63 -8.60 1.29 -5.58
C ARG A 63 -7.89 0.49 -4.49
N GLN A 64 -7.07 -0.49 -4.86
CA GLN A 64 -6.33 -1.31 -3.91
C GLN A 64 -5.36 -0.47 -3.06
N LEU A 65 -4.65 0.48 -3.66
CA LEU A 65 -3.77 1.38 -2.93
C LEU A 65 -4.54 2.23 -1.90
N TYR A 66 -5.70 2.76 -2.28
CA TYR A 66 -6.54 3.58 -1.40
C TYR A 66 -7.17 2.75 -0.28
N ASP A 67 -7.64 1.54 -0.59
CA ASP A 67 -8.16 0.61 0.41
C ASP A 67 -7.06 0.26 1.42
N CYS A 68 -5.82 -0.03 0.97
CA CYS A 68 -4.69 -0.27 1.86
C CYS A 68 -4.34 0.95 2.73
N LEU A 69 -4.37 2.17 2.19
CA LEU A 69 -4.12 3.39 2.96
C LEU A 69 -5.22 3.64 3.99
N HIS A 70 -6.47 3.39 3.62
CA HIS A 70 -7.60 3.48 4.55
C HIS A 70 -7.40 2.51 5.71
N ASP A 71 -7.18 1.23 5.42
CA ASP A 71 -6.98 0.20 6.44
C ASP A 71 -5.77 0.52 7.33
N TYR A 72 -4.68 1.01 6.73
CA TYR A 72 -3.50 1.46 7.48
C TYR A 72 -3.84 2.53 8.51
N VAL A 73 -4.54 3.59 8.11
CA VAL A 73 -4.93 4.69 9.00
C VAL A 73 -5.87 4.19 10.10
N ILE A 74 -6.77 3.26 9.79
CA ILE A 74 -7.65 2.63 10.78
C ILE A 74 -6.85 1.74 11.76
N GLU A 75 -5.85 1.00 11.30
CA GLU A 75 -5.01 0.17 12.17
C GLU A 75 -4.11 0.99 13.11
N MET A 76 -3.77 2.23 12.74
CA MET A 76 -2.97 3.13 13.58
C MET A 76 -3.70 3.63 14.84
N PHE A 77 -5.00 3.37 15.02
CA PHE A 77 -5.71 3.78 16.23
C PHE A 77 -5.15 3.07 17.49
N ILE A 78 -4.39 3.80 18.30
CA ILE A 78 -3.89 3.34 19.61
C ILE A 78 -5.02 3.13 20.64
N ARG A 79 -6.18 3.77 20.42
CA ARG A 79 -7.41 3.57 21.19
C ARG A 79 -8.56 3.55 20.20
N ASN A 80 -9.37 2.50 20.22
CA ASN A 80 -10.63 2.47 19.47
C ASN A 80 -11.74 1.85 20.36
N PRO A 81 -13.03 2.15 20.11
CA PRO A 81 -14.12 1.61 20.92
C PRO A 81 -14.31 0.09 20.81
N GLN A 82 -13.71 -0.53 19.79
CA GLN A 82 -13.80 -1.97 19.51
C GLN A 82 -12.70 -2.78 20.19
N ARG A 83 -11.62 -2.12 20.63
CA ARG A 83 -10.62 -2.64 21.55
C ARG A 83 -11.31 -2.76 22.88
N ARG A 84 -11.96 -3.90 23.06
CA ARG A 84 -12.24 -4.44 24.39
C ARG A 84 -10.88 -4.66 25.00
N ASP A 85 -10.44 -3.72 25.82
CA ASP A 85 -9.26 -3.89 26.67
C ASP A 85 -9.33 -5.30 27.28
N ALA A 86 -8.22 -6.05 27.15
CA ALA A 86 -8.07 -7.39 27.71
C ALA A 86 -8.12 -7.36 29.23
#